data_AF-A0A2R6KG16-F1
#
_entry.id   AF-A0A2R6KG16-F1
#
_cell.length_a   1.000
_cell.length_b   1.000
_cell.length_c   1.000
_cell.angle_alpha   90.00
_cell.angle_beta   90.00
_cell.angle_gamma   90.00
#
_symmetry.space_group_name_H-M   'P 1'
#
loop_
_entity.id
_entity.type
_entity.pdbx_description
1 polymer ?
#
loop_
_entity_poly.entity_id
_entity_poly.type
_entity_poly.pdbx_seq_one_letter_code
_entity_poly.pdbx_strand_id
1 'polypeptide(L)' 'GDLSLPGLEREVRGVLRTYATEFEEAAVYRAEDPPAVAGLAVVAPSPREAREQVAELTGDVDPARVTVEYVE' A
#
# COMPACT_ATOMS: atom_id res chain seq x y z
N GLY A 1 -14.51 -24.13 2.84
CA GLY A 1 -15.73 -23.32 2.76
C GLY A 1 -16.02 -23.10 1.30
N ASP A 2 -17.22 -23.47 0.85
CA ASP A 2 -17.60 -23.49 -0.57
C ASP A 2 -18.19 -22.11 -0.94
N LEU A 3 -17.36 -21.07 -0.92
CA LEU A 3 -17.77 -19.74 -1.34
C LEU A 3 -17.50 -19.62 -2.84
N SER A 4 -18.54 -19.35 -3.61
CA SER A 4 -18.39 -18.94 -4.99
C SER A 4 -17.54 -17.66 -5.06
N LEU A 5 -16.75 -17.51 -6.12
CA LEU A 5 -15.89 -16.34 -6.31
C LEU A 5 -16.66 -15.00 -6.12
N PRO A 6 -17.89 -14.83 -6.65
CA PRO A 6 -18.66 -13.60 -6.41
C PRO A 6 -19.05 -13.40 -4.93
N GLY A 7 -19.28 -14.50 -4.19
CA GLY A 7 -19.57 -14.46 -2.76
C GLY A 7 -18.35 -14.01 -1.96
N LEU A 8 -17.19 -14.60 -2.25
CA LEU A 8 -15.92 -14.24 -1.63
C LEU A 8 -15.52 -12.79 -1.96
N GLU A 9 -15.69 -12.35 -3.21
CA GLU A 9 -15.39 -10.98 -3.62
C GLU A 9 -16.24 -9.94 -2.87
N ARG A 10 -17.53 -10.22 -2.64
CA ARG A 10 -18.40 -9.34 -1.84
C ARG A 10 -17.93 -9.25 -0.40
N GLU A 11 -17.55 -10.37 0.19
CA GLU A 11 -17.09 -10.43 1.57
C GLU A 11 -15.78 -9.65 1.76
N VAL A 12 -14.79 -9.91 0.90
CA VAL A 12 -13.50 -9.19 0.90
C VAL A 12 -13.73 -7.69 0.71
N ARG A 13 -14.56 -7.27 -0.25
CA ARG A 13 -14.90 -5.84 -0.43
C ARG A 13 -15.58 -5.23 0.78
N GLY A 14 -16.43 -5.98 1.47
CA GLY A 14 -17.08 -5.54 2.71
C GLY A 14 -16.07 -5.24 3.80
N VAL A 15 -15.13 -6.17 4.03
CA VAL A 15 -14.04 -6.01 5.01
C VAL A 15 -13.12 -4.86 4.64
N LEU A 16 -12.69 -4.77 3.38
CA LEU A 16 -11.80 -3.68 2.92
C LEU A 16 -12.45 -2.30 3.06
N ARG A 17 -13.76 -2.17 2.89
CA ARG A 17 -14.47 -0.89 3.08
C ARG A 17 -14.43 -0.41 4.53
N THR A 18 -14.38 -1.33 5.50
CA THR A 18 -14.22 -0.97 6.92
C THR A 18 -12.82 -0.40 7.20
N TYR A 19 -11.78 -0.98 6.61
CA TYR A 19 -10.43 -0.43 6.72
C TYR A 19 -10.24 0.85 5.91
N ALA A 20 -10.89 0.97 4.75
CA ALA A 20 -10.75 2.13 3.87
C ALA A 20 -11.17 3.46 4.52
N THR A 21 -12.20 3.44 5.39
CA THR A 21 -12.60 4.64 6.16
C THR A 21 -11.55 5.10 7.18
N GLU A 22 -10.63 4.22 7.59
CA GLU A 22 -9.53 4.59 8.49
C GLU A 22 -8.40 5.34 7.76
N PHE A 23 -8.46 5.41 6.43
CA PHE A 23 -7.43 5.99 5.57
C PHE A 23 -7.95 7.16 4.72
N GLU A 24 -9.03 7.83 5.11
CA GLU A 24 -9.61 8.95 4.33
C GLU A 24 -8.62 10.11 4.09
N GLU A 25 -7.59 10.25 4.94
CA GLU A 25 -6.51 11.23 4.79
C GLU A 25 -5.23 10.65 4.16
N ALA A 26 -5.26 9.40 3.71
CA ALA A 26 -4.11 8.69 3.15
C ALA A 26 -4.33 8.25 1.70
N ALA A 27 -3.22 8.17 0.98
CA ALA A 27 -3.16 7.79 -0.42
C ALA A 27 -2.34 6.52 -0.61
N VAL A 28 -2.59 5.83 -1.71
CA VAL A 28 -1.76 4.71 -2.13
C VAL A 28 -0.53 5.26 -2.86
N TYR A 29 0.64 4.83 -2.44
CA TYR A 29 1.92 5.14 -3.07
C TYR A 29 2.60 3.84 -3.49
N ARG A 30 3.14 3.80 -4.71
CA ARG A 30 3.92 2.66 -5.22
C ARG A 30 5.39 3.06 -5.31
N ALA A 31 6.27 2.23 -4.77
CA ALA A 31 7.70 2.40 -4.92
C ALA A 31 8.14 2.08 -6.35
N GLU A 32 8.94 2.97 -6.94
CA GLU A 32 9.53 2.83 -8.27
C GLU A 32 11.01 2.47 -8.19
N ASP A 33 11.70 3.07 -7.21
CA ASP A 33 13.13 2.89 -6.97
C ASP A 33 13.40 2.76 -5.46
N PRO A 34 14.49 2.08 -5.05
CA PRO A 34 15.37 1.27 -5.90
C PRO A 34 14.69 -0.01 -6.42
N PRO A 35 15.27 -0.72 -7.43
CA PRO A 35 14.68 -1.92 -8.01
C PRO A 35 14.31 -3.03 -7.01
N ALA A 36 14.98 -3.08 -5.86
CA ALA A 36 14.70 -4.02 -4.77
C ALA A 36 13.31 -3.85 -4.14
N VAL A 37 12.73 -2.65 -4.24
CA VAL A 37 11.40 -2.32 -3.67
C VAL A 37 10.38 -1.94 -4.74
N ALA A 38 10.77 -1.96 -6.01
CA ALA A 38 9.92 -1.60 -7.12
C ALA A 38 8.63 -2.45 -7.14
N GLY A 39 7.48 -1.80 -7.21
CA GLY A 39 6.17 -2.42 -7.20
C GLY A 39 5.53 -2.61 -5.81
N LEU A 40 6.27 -2.37 -4.72
CA LEU A 40 5.69 -2.37 -3.39
C LEU A 40 4.76 -1.15 -3.22
N ALA A 41 3.52 -1.39 -2.79
CA ALA A 41 2.55 -0.34 -2.54
C ALA A 41 2.27 -0.19 -1.04
N VAL A 42 2.21 1.05 -0.57
CA VAL A 42 1.90 1.41 0.82
C VAL A 42 0.79 2.46 0.85
N VAL A 43 0.03 2.49 1.94
CA VAL A 43 -0.97 3.54 2.19
C VAL A 43 -0.35 4.52 3.20
N ALA A 44 -0.23 5.79 2.81
CA ALA A 44 0.42 6.79 3.65
C ALA A 44 -0.23 8.18 3.50
N PRO A 45 -0.10 9.07 4.50
CA PRO A 45 -0.62 10.44 4.41
C PRO A 45 0.18 11.31 3.44
N SER A 46 1.44 10.93 3.16
CA SER A 46 2.34 11.72 2.33
C SER A 46 3.39 10.85 1.63
N PRO A 47 4.03 11.36 0.54
CA PRO A 47 5.13 10.65 -0.11
C PRO A 47 6.35 10.45 0.80
N ARG A 48 6.55 11.30 1.81
CA ARG A 48 7.64 11.14 2.79
C ARG A 48 7.39 9.92 3.65
N GLU A 49 6.20 9.83 4.25
CA GLU A 49 5.82 8.69 5.09
C GLU A 49 5.72 7.39 4.30
N ALA A 50 5.31 7.46 3.03
CA ALA A 50 5.34 6.30 2.14
C ALA A 50 6.76 5.71 2.00
N ARG A 51 7.76 6.58 1.79
CA ARG A 51 9.17 6.14 1.69
C ARG A 51 9.69 5.56 2.99
N GLU A 52 9.32 6.15 4.12
CA GLU A 52 9.67 5.65 5.47
C GLU A 52 9.06 4.27 5.71
N GLN A 53 7.78 4.06 5.38
CA GLN A 53 7.13 2.76 5.50
C GLN A 53 7.73 1.70 4.57
N VAL A 54 8.07 2.05 3.33
CA VAL A 54 8.75 1.13 2.39
C VAL A 54 10.10 0.69 2.95
N ALA A 55 10.88 1.62 3.52
CA ALA A 55 12.15 1.29 4.15
C ALA A 55 11.98 0.41 5.40
N GLU A 56 10.99 0.70 6.24
CA GLU A 56 10.69 -0.10 7.43
C GLU A 56 10.28 -1.53 7.10
N LEU A 57 9.40 -1.71 6.10
CA LEU A 57 8.91 -3.02 5.68
C LEU A 57 9.99 -3.91 5.08
N THR A 58 10.99 -3.31 4.44
CA THR A 58 12.03 -4.05 3.72
C THR A 58 13.33 -4.16 4.49
N GLY A 59 13.59 -3.26 5.46
CA GLY A 59 14.75 -3.29 6.35
C GLY A 59 16.11 -3.02 5.70
N ASP A 60 16.18 -3.02 4.37
CA ASP A 60 17.42 -3.07 3.59
C ASP A 60 17.62 -1.84 2.68
N VAL A 61 16.76 -0.83 2.78
CA VAL A 61 16.86 0.39 1.96
C VAL A 61 16.78 1.66 2.82
N ASP A 62 17.58 2.65 2.44
CA ASP A 62 17.52 4.00 3.00
C ASP A 62 16.26 4.72 2.45
N PRO A 63 15.35 5.22 3.30
CA PRO A 63 14.15 5.94 2.85
C PRO A 63 14.46 7.14 1.97
N ALA A 64 15.63 7.78 2.11
CA ALA A 64 16.04 8.88 1.25
C ALA A 64 16.33 8.45 -0.20
N ARG A 65 16.57 7.16 -0.45
CA ARG A 65 16.79 6.58 -1.78
C ARG A 65 15.54 5.99 -2.41
N VAL A 66 14.47 5.85 -1.63
CA VAL A 66 13.21 5.34 -2.15
C VAL A 66 12.53 6.46 -2.95
N THR A 67 12.04 6.14 -4.14
CA THR A 67 11.13 6.99 -4.90
C THR A 67 9.77 6.32 -4.95
N VAL A 68 8.72 7.10 -4.75
CA VAL A 68 7.34 6.62 -4.82
C VAL A 68 6.51 7.49 -5.75
N GLU A 69 5.60 6.86 -6.47
CA GLU A 69 4.55 7.51 -7.25
C GLU A 69 3.19 7.34 -6.58
N TYR A 70 2.29 8.28 -6.84
CA TYR A 70 0.89 8.18 -6.42
C TYR A 70 0.16 7.17 -7.33
N VAL A 71 -0.71 6.35 -6.75
CA VAL A 71 -1.55 5.40 -7.50
C VAL A 71 -3.00 5.93 -7.51
N GLU A 72 -3.52 6.19 -8.71
CA GLU A 72 -4.93 6.55 -8.95
C GLU A 72 -5.92 5.39 -8.75
#